data_AF-A0A948UJQ4-F1
#
_entry.id   AF-A0A948UJQ4-F1
#
_cell.length_a   1.000
_cell.length_b   1.000
_cell.length_c   1.000
_cell.angle_alpha   90.00
_cell.angle_beta   90.00
_cell.angle_gamma   90.00
#
_symmetry.space_group_name_H-M   'P 1'
#
loop_
_entity.id
_entity.type
_entity.pdbx_description
1 polymer ?
#
loop_
_entity_poly.entity_id
_entity_poly.type
_entity_poly.pdbx_seq_one_letter_code
_entity_poly.pdbx_strand_id
1 'polypeptide(L)'
;MLMKLKFLKIEFCLLIILTIGCASSNERDAFDRFHEEERNSYPYADKSQVSDQPSEIDENSTLADHLAYAALNNPGLKASFYRWKEALEKITQSRSLPDPRFNYTYFIKEVETRVGPQEQKIGLMQTFPWLS
;
A
#
# COMPACT_ATOMS: atom_id res chain seq x y z
N MET A 1 -4.29 -17.55 -48.00
CA MET A 1 -4.82 -17.99 -46.69
C MET A 1 -3.70 -18.24 -45.67
N LEU A 2 -2.59 -18.89 -46.05
CA LEU A 2 -1.43 -19.16 -45.16
C LEU A 2 -0.79 -17.90 -44.51
N MET A 3 -0.73 -16.76 -45.20
CA MET A 3 -0.13 -15.52 -44.66
C MET A 3 -0.97 -14.87 -43.56
N LYS A 4 -2.32 -14.92 -43.65
CA LYS A 4 -3.21 -14.36 -42.59
C LYS A 4 -3.13 -15.15 -41.29
N LEU A 5 -2.91 -16.47 -41.38
CA LEU A 5 -2.75 -17.34 -40.21
C LEU A 5 -1.40 -17.16 -39.50
N LYS A 6 -0.33 -16.84 -40.26
CA LYS A 6 0.98 -16.50 -39.69
C LYS A 6 0.95 -15.13 -38.98
N PHE A 7 0.27 -14.14 -39.56
CA PHE A 7 0.14 -12.81 -38.97
C PHE A 7 -0.65 -12.85 -37.65
N LEU A 8 -1.77 -13.61 -37.62
CA LEU A 8 -2.60 -13.77 -36.42
C LEU A 8 -1.87 -14.48 -35.28
N LYS A 9 -0.99 -15.44 -35.59
CA LYS A 9 -0.17 -16.14 -34.58
C LYS A 9 0.92 -15.24 -33.98
N ILE A 10 1.50 -14.33 -34.76
CA ILE A 10 2.54 -13.41 -34.30
C ILE A 10 1.95 -12.35 -33.36
N GLU A 11 0.80 -11.78 -33.72
CA GLU A 11 0.03 -10.85 -32.88
C GLU A 11 -0.37 -11.48 -31.54
N PHE A 12 -0.86 -12.72 -31.55
CA PHE A 12 -1.26 -13.42 -30.33
C PHE A 12 -0.06 -13.73 -29.41
N CYS A 13 1.09 -14.10 -29.97
CA CYS A 13 2.33 -14.28 -29.20
C CYS A 13 2.85 -12.97 -28.59
N LEU A 14 2.81 -11.87 -29.34
CA LEU A 14 3.22 -10.55 -28.84
C LEU A 14 2.33 -10.08 -27.68
N LEU A 15 1.02 -10.33 -27.76
CA LEU A 15 0.06 -9.98 -26.72
C LEU A 15 0.25 -10.82 -25.45
N ILE A 16 0.57 -12.11 -25.59
CA ILE A 16 0.92 -12.98 -24.46
C ILE A 16 2.22 -12.51 -23.77
N ILE A 17 3.27 -12.20 -24.53
CA ILE A 17 4.56 -11.76 -23.98
C ILE A 17 4.43 -10.45 -23.20
N LEU A 18 3.57 -9.53 -23.65
CA LEU A 18 3.34 -8.24 -22.98
C LEU A 18 2.63 -8.38 -21.62
N THR A 19 1.84 -9.44 -21.42
CA THR A 19 1.04 -9.62 -20.19
C THR A 19 1.76 -10.41 -19.09
N ILE A 20 2.82 -11.16 -19.43
CA ILE A 20 3.56 -12.01 -18.47
C ILE A 20 4.65 -11.21 -17.70
N GLY A 21 5.02 -10.02 -18.18
CA GLY A 21 6.18 -9.27 -17.67
C GLY A 21 5.96 -8.44 -16.40
N CYS A 22 4.75 -8.33 -15.86
CA CYS A 22 4.48 -7.49 -14.68
C CYS A 22 4.21 -8.35 -13.42
N ALA A 23 5.26 -8.94 -12.85
CA ALA A 23 5.23 -9.51 -11.50
C ALA A 23 6.37 -8.89 -10.67
N SER A 24 6.08 -7.74 -10.03
CA SER A 24 6.95 -7.17 -9.01
C SER A 24 6.81 -7.98 -7.72
N SER A 25 7.60 -9.05 -7.56
CA SER A 25 7.58 -9.93 -6.38
C SER A 25 8.54 -9.48 -5.27
N ASN A 26 9.53 -8.65 -5.57
CA ASN A 26 10.62 -8.35 -4.62
C ASN A 26 10.17 -7.51 -3.42
N GLU A 27 9.17 -6.64 -3.57
CA GLU A 27 8.71 -5.78 -2.48
C GLU A 27 7.81 -6.53 -1.49
N ARG A 28 7.03 -7.51 -1.95
CA ARG A 28 6.14 -8.30 -1.10
C ARG A 28 6.95 -9.18 -0.14
N ASP A 29 7.92 -9.91 -0.67
CA ASP A 29 8.80 -10.75 0.15
C ASP A 29 9.63 -9.93 1.16
N ALA A 30 10.07 -8.72 0.77
CA ALA A 30 10.79 -7.85 1.69
C ALA A 30 9.89 -7.40 2.85
N PHE A 31 8.65 -6.99 2.56
CA PHE A 31 7.67 -6.57 3.55
C PHE A 31 7.28 -7.71 4.50
N ASP A 32 7.06 -8.92 3.97
CA ASP A 32 6.70 -10.10 4.76
C ASP A 32 7.81 -10.46 5.75
N ARG A 33 9.09 -10.42 5.33
CA ARG A 33 10.24 -10.63 6.22
C ARG A 33 10.32 -9.58 7.32
N PHE A 34 10.11 -8.30 7.01
CA PHE A 34 10.12 -7.23 8.02
C PHE A 34 9.01 -7.44 9.05
N HIS A 35 7.79 -7.79 8.63
CA HIS A 35 6.68 -8.05 9.56
C HIS A 35 6.86 -9.33 10.37
N GLU A 36 7.52 -10.34 9.82
CA GLU A 36 7.89 -11.54 10.57
C GLU A 36 8.95 -11.22 11.62
N GLU A 37 9.97 -10.43 11.29
CA GLU A 37 11.01 -10.02 12.24
C GLU A 37 10.46 -9.08 13.32
N GLU A 38 9.54 -8.17 12.98
CA GLU A 38 8.83 -7.35 13.96
C GLU A 38 7.97 -8.20 14.92
N ARG A 39 7.23 -9.19 14.39
CA ARG A 39 6.46 -10.15 15.21
C ARG A 39 7.34 -10.99 16.13
N ASN A 40 8.54 -11.36 15.68
CA ASN A 40 9.44 -12.21 16.44
C ASN A 40 10.29 -11.42 17.46
N SER A 41 10.62 -10.16 17.16
CA SER A 41 11.48 -9.32 17.99
C SER A 41 10.76 -8.78 19.22
N TYR A 42 9.48 -8.42 19.08
CA TYR A 42 8.63 -8.06 20.21
C TYR A 42 7.60 -9.17 20.39
N PRO A 43 7.68 -10.01 21.45
CA PRO A 43 6.60 -10.89 21.81
C PRO A 43 5.42 -10.00 22.26
N TYR A 44 4.65 -9.53 21.29
CA TYR A 44 3.40 -8.83 21.53
C TYR A 44 2.49 -9.83 22.23
N ALA A 45 2.10 -9.50 23.47
CA ALA A 45 1.13 -10.29 24.20
C ALA A 45 -0.08 -10.51 23.28
N ASP A 46 -0.37 -11.78 22.99
CA ASP A 46 -1.46 -12.18 22.14
C ASP A 46 -2.76 -11.47 22.58
N LYS A 47 -3.31 -10.63 21.69
CA LYS A 47 -4.57 -9.90 21.93
C LYS A 47 -5.72 -10.82 22.32
N SER A 48 -5.62 -12.12 21.98
CA SER A 48 -6.60 -13.15 22.35
C SER A 48 -6.75 -13.31 23.88
N GLN A 49 -5.81 -12.81 24.68
CA GLN A 49 -5.85 -12.87 26.15
C GLN A 49 -6.23 -11.54 26.82
N VAL A 50 -6.37 -10.43 26.08
CA VAL A 50 -6.75 -9.12 26.64
C VAL A 50 -8.23 -8.90 26.36
N SER A 51 -9.08 -9.14 27.36
CA SER A 51 -10.50 -8.81 27.28
C SER A 51 -10.67 -7.30 27.11
N ASP A 52 -11.24 -6.85 25.99
CA ASP A 52 -11.61 -5.45 25.69
C ASP A 52 -12.70 -4.87 26.63
N GLN A 53 -13.05 -5.59 27.70
CA GLN A 53 -13.99 -5.13 28.72
C GLN A 53 -13.23 -4.39 29.82
N PRO A 54 -13.60 -3.14 30.14
CA PRO A 54 -13.10 -2.49 31.34
C PRO A 54 -13.45 -3.38 32.53
N SER A 55 -12.45 -3.93 33.20
CA SER A 55 -12.65 -4.59 34.50
C SER A 55 -13.23 -3.54 35.45
N GLU A 56 -14.45 -3.77 35.94
CA GLU A 56 -14.99 -2.99 37.07
C GLU A 56 -14.08 -3.25 38.26
N ILE A 57 -13.35 -2.21 38.67
CA ILE A 57 -12.46 -2.26 39.82
C ILE A 57 -13.33 -2.17 41.08
N ASP A 58 -13.23 -3.19 41.94
CA ASP A 58 -13.89 -3.25 43.25
C ASP A 58 -12.85 -3.34 44.39
N GLU A 59 -13.33 -3.40 45.64
CA GLU A 59 -12.45 -3.49 46.83
C GLU A 59 -11.72 -4.84 46.96
N ASN A 60 -12.15 -5.88 46.24
CA ASN A 60 -11.52 -7.20 46.24
C ASN A 60 -10.56 -7.40 45.07
N SER A 61 -10.43 -6.41 44.19
CA SER A 61 -9.60 -6.46 43.00
C SER A 61 -8.12 -6.58 43.37
N THR A 62 -7.39 -7.39 42.60
CA THR A 62 -5.97 -7.60 42.87
C THR A 62 -5.15 -6.41 42.40
N LEU A 63 -3.93 -6.27 42.91
CA LEU A 63 -2.99 -5.26 42.41
C LEU A 63 -2.78 -5.34 40.89
N ALA A 64 -2.78 -6.55 40.33
CA ALA A 64 -2.65 -6.76 38.89
C ALA A 64 -3.83 -6.15 38.12
N ASP A 65 -5.05 -6.26 38.65
CA ASP A 65 -6.27 -5.71 38.04
C ASP A 65 -6.23 -4.18 38.02
N HIS A 66 -5.80 -3.57 39.13
CA HIS A 66 -5.62 -2.11 39.21
C HIS A 66 -4.55 -1.60 38.23
N LEU A 67 -3.43 -2.31 38.09
CA LEU A 67 -2.37 -1.94 37.15
C LEU A 67 -2.84 -2.07 35.70
N ALA A 68 -3.59 -3.12 35.36
CA ALA A 68 -4.18 -3.29 34.05
C ALA A 68 -5.20 -2.18 33.74
N TYR A 69 -6.08 -1.86 34.68
CA TYR A 69 -7.03 -0.75 34.54
C TYR A 69 -6.34 0.60 34.35
N ALA A 70 -5.29 0.88 35.15
CA ALA A 70 -4.50 2.09 35.02
C ALA A 70 -3.80 2.18 33.65
N ALA A 71 -3.24 1.08 33.15
CA ALA A 71 -2.61 1.04 31.84
C ALA A 71 -3.62 1.33 30.71
N LEU A 72 -4.83 0.77 30.78
CA LEU A 72 -5.88 0.96 29.77
C LEU A 72 -6.50 2.37 29.79
N ASN A 73 -6.60 2.99 30.97
CA ASN A 73 -7.23 4.30 31.16
C ASN A 73 -6.24 5.48 31.20
N ASN A 74 -4.96 5.26 30.91
CA ASN A 74 -3.95 6.32 30.93
C ASN A 74 -3.89 7.09 29.59
N PRO A 75 -4.27 8.39 29.56
CA PRO A 75 -4.24 9.19 28.34
C PRO A 75 -2.81 9.44 27.80
N GLY A 76 -1.81 9.49 28.68
CA GLY A 76 -0.41 9.65 28.30
C GLY A 76 0.14 8.42 27.58
N LEU A 77 -0.18 7.22 28.08
CA LEU A 77 0.20 5.97 27.41
C LEU A 77 -0.49 5.84 26.05
N LYS A 78 -1.78 6.15 25.99
CA LYS A 78 -2.55 6.21 24.75
C LYS A 78 -1.96 7.19 23.73
N ALA A 79 -1.57 8.39 24.17
CA ALA A 79 -0.94 9.38 23.31
C ALA A 79 0.41 8.90 22.75
N SER A 80 1.27 8.32 23.59
CA SER A 80 2.55 7.77 23.16
C SER A 80 2.40 6.61 22.18
N PHE A 81 1.42 5.73 22.39
CA PHE A 81 1.09 4.65 21.46
C PHE A 81 0.66 5.19 20.09
N TYR A 82 -0.22 6.21 20.04
CA TYR A 82 -0.62 6.81 18.77
C TYR A 82 0.51 7.57 18.06
N ARG A 83 1.40 8.23 18.81
CA ARG A 83 2.60 8.87 18.22
C ARG A 83 3.52 7.86 17.55
N TRP A 84 3.73 6.71 18.20
CA TRP A 84 4.49 5.61 17.59
C TRP A 84 3.79 5.10 16.33
N LYS A 85 2.47 4.89 16.37
CA LYS A 85 1.69 4.46 15.21
C LYS A 85 1.76 5.48 14.05
N GLU A 86 1.65 6.77 14.35
CA GLU A 86 1.79 7.85 13.36
C GLU A 86 3.17 7.82 12.69
N ALA A 87 4.23 7.64 13.48
CA ALA A 87 5.59 7.57 12.95
C ALA A 87 5.76 6.39 11.96
N LEU A 88 5.13 5.25 12.23
CA LEU A 88 5.13 4.10 11.31
C LEU A 88 4.41 4.41 9.98
N GLU A 89 3.22 5.00 10.04
CA GLU A 89 2.44 5.35 8.84
C GLU A 89 3.17 6.37 7.95
N LYS A 90 3.90 7.32 8.56
CA LYS A 90 4.68 8.33 7.84
C LYS A 90 5.81 7.73 7.01
N ILE A 91 6.40 6.62 7.45
CA ILE A 91 7.49 5.95 6.72
C ILE A 91 6.97 5.40 5.39
N THR A 92 5.77 4.83 5.36
CA THR A 92 5.18 4.24 4.15
C THR A 92 5.00 5.27 3.04
N GLN A 93 4.47 6.45 3.37
CA GLN A 93 4.27 7.53 2.40
C GLN A 93 5.58 8.07 1.81
N SER A 94 6.67 8.03 2.60
CA SER A 94 7.99 8.47 2.12
C SER A 94 8.68 7.48 1.20
N ARG A 95 8.28 6.20 1.20
CA ARG A 95 8.91 5.13 0.41
C ARG A 95 8.21 4.90 -0.93
N SER A 96 6.93 5.21 -1.03
CA SER A 96 6.16 5.10 -2.27
C SER A 96 6.35 6.32 -3.15
N LEU A 97 6.54 6.11 -4.47
CA LEU A 97 6.43 7.23 -5.41
C LEU A 97 5.00 7.77 -5.40
N PRO A 98 4.80 9.09 -5.60
CA PRO A 98 3.47 9.67 -5.73
C PRO A 98 2.67 8.98 -6.84
N ASP A 99 1.37 8.81 -6.60
CA ASP A 99 0.46 8.14 -7.54
C ASP A 99 0.54 8.76 -8.94
N PRO A 100 0.66 7.94 -10.00
CA PRO A 100 0.69 8.44 -11.37
C PRO A 100 -0.68 9.01 -11.75
N ARG A 101 -0.68 10.18 -12.38
CA ARG A 101 -1.89 10.80 -12.91
C ARG A 101 -2.11 10.36 -14.35
N PHE A 102 -3.19 9.64 -14.58
CA PHE A 102 -3.67 9.26 -15.91
C PHE A 102 -4.67 10.31 -16.42
N ASN A 103 -4.48 10.79 -17.64
CA ASN A 103 -5.41 11.67 -18.33
C ASN A 103 -5.83 11.08 -19.68
N TYR A 104 -7.13 11.18 -19.94
CA TYR A 104 -7.74 10.84 -21.23
C TYR A 104 -8.51 12.06 -21.72
N THR A 105 -8.34 12.43 -22.99
CA THR A 105 -9.03 13.55 -23.61
C THR A 105 -9.51 13.13 -24.99
N TYR A 106 -10.79 13.36 -25.26
CA TYR A 106 -11.41 13.13 -26.55
C TYR A 106 -11.79 14.49 -27.17
N PHE A 107 -11.39 14.73 -28.42
CA PHE A 107 -11.61 16.00 -29.11
C PHE A 107 -12.84 15.90 -30.00
N ILE A 108 -13.86 16.71 -29.71
CA ILE A 108 -15.09 16.79 -30.52
C ILE A 108 -14.79 17.33 -31.93
N LYS A 109 -13.78 18.20 -32.04
CA LYS A 109 -13.27 18.73 -33.30
C LYS A 109 -11.77 18.47 -33.35
N GLU A 110 -11.33 17.79 -34.39
CA GLU A 110 -9.93 17.46 -34.62
C GLU A 110 -9.06 18.71 -34.55
N VAL A 111 -8.02 18.63 -33.73
CA VAL A 111 -7.01 19.70 -33.65
C VAL A 111 -5.92 19.35 -34.65
N GLU A 112 -5.68 20.24 -35.61
CA GLU A 112 -4.59 20.09 -36.55
C GLU A 112 -3.26 20.20 -35.81
N THR A 113 -2.50 19.10 -35.76
CA THR A 113 -1.12 19.11 -35.27
C THR A 113 -0.17 19.01 -36.46
N ARG A 114 1.12 19.30 -36.25
CA ARG A 114 2.15 19.14 -37.30
C ARG A 114 2.23 17.73 -37.89
N VAL A 115 1.64 16.74 -37.22
CA VAL A 115 1.56 15.34 -37.64
C VAL A 115 0.16 14.91 -38.08
N GLY A 116 -0.78 15.86 -38.26
CA GLY A 116 -2.16 15.62 -38.69
C GLY A 116 -3.21 15.83 -37.58
N PRO A 117 -4.48 15.54 -37.87
CA PRO A 117 -5.59 15.70 -36.93
C PRO A 117 -5.47 14.73 -35.74
N GLN A 118 -5.72 15.23 -34.53
CA GLN A 118 -5.75 14.44 -33.30
C GLN A 118 -7.19 14.32 -32.74
N GLU A 119 -7.71 13.09 -32.67
CA GLU A 119 -9.05 12.78 -32.13
C GLU A 119 -9.03 12.48 -30.62
N GLN A 120 -7.92 11.93 -30.13
CA GLN A 120 -7.78 11.53 -28.72
C GLN A 120 -6.35 11.74 -28.21
N LYS A 121 -6.23 11.98 -26.91
CA LYS A 121 -4.99 12.13 -26.19
C LYS A 121 -5.01 11.31 -24.92
N ILE A 122 -3.94 10.54 -24.72
CA ILE A 122 -3.67 9.78 -23.50
C ILE A 122 -2.39 10.33 -22.91
N GLY A 123 -2.36 10.57 -21.61
CA GLY A 123 -1.16 11.03 -20.91
C GLY A 123 -1.02 10.38 -19.53
N LEU A 124 0.23 10.07 -19.18
CA LEU A 124 0.62 9.53 -17.89
C LEU A 124 1.66 10.48 -17.29
N MET A 125 1.47 10.90 -16.04
CA MET A 125 2.36 11.83 -15.35
C MET A 125 2.71 11.30 -13.96
N GLN A 126 4.01 11.17 -13.66
CA GLN A 126 4.52 10.71 -12.38
C GLN A 126 5.63 11.66 -11.90
N THR A 127 5.59 12.04 -10.63
CA THR A 127 6.63 12.87 -10.02
C THR A 127 7.74 11.97 -9.53
N PHE A 128 8.97 12.20 -9.97
CA PHE A 128 10.15 11.48 -9.48
C PHE A 128 10.90 12.34 -8.47
N PRO A 129 10.95 11.97 -7.19
CA PRO A 129 11.82 12.63 -6.22
C PRO A 129 13.27 12.31 -6.59
N TRP A 130 14.08 13.35 -6.86
CA TRP A 130 15.52 13.17 -7.09
C TRP A 130 16.22 12.79 -5.77
N LEU A 131 17.24 11.93 -5.86
CA LEU A 131 18.11 11.50 -4.76
C LEU A 131 18.89 12.70 -4.20
N SER A 132 18.37 13.34 -3.15
CA SER A 132 19.08 14.35 -2.35
C SER A 132 19.53 13.78 -1.01
#